data_AF-X1CUL0-F1
#
_entry.id   AF-X1CUL0-F1
#
_cell.length_a   1.000
_cell.length_b   1.000
_cell.length_c   1.000
_cell.angle_alpha   90.00
_cell.angle_beta   90.00
_cell.angle_gamma   90.00
#
_symmetry.space_group_name_H-M   'P 1'
#
loop_
_entity.id
_entity.type
_entity.pdbx_description
1 polymer ?
#
loop_
_entity_poly.entity_id
_entity_poly.type
_entity_poly.pdbx_seq_one_letter_code
_entity_poly.pdbx_strand_id
1 'polypeptide(L)'
;MIIEIVTRKVSKRLDMLSKTIIIGIGESAKRIEDSLKKHPFEGYRVVGCVDERSRVFKDKNYSKDFIVLGFLDNLREVISKNGIQSIIISGTEYKYYEMLEILEKLKGLDVSVLIFPGFFEFSVKRTNMREVAGIPLMQIAKKLLKNRLICSRRNNL
;
A
#
# COMPACT_ATOMS: atom_id res chain seq x y z
N MET A 1 4.94 -4.65 -5.92
CA MET A 1 6.07 -4.06 -5.18
C MET A 1 5.45 -2.96 -4.36
N ILE A 2 5.42 -3.09 -3.04
CA ILE A 2 4.80 -2.09 -2.17
C ILE A 2 5.50 -0.76 -2.45
N ILE A 3 4.74 0.25 -2.87
CA ILE A 3 5.29 1.60 -3.03
C ILE A 3 5.52 2.10 -1.61
N GLU A 4 6.76 1.96 -1.16
CA GLU A 4 7.25 2.54 0.07
C GLU A 4 7.42 4.05 -0.13
N ILE A 5 6.42 4.84 0.26
CA ILE A 5 6.58 6.29 0.42
C ILE A 5 7.20 6.51 1.80
N VAL A 6 8.53 6.36 1.88
CA VAL A 6 9.28 6.48 3.13
C VAL A 6 9.81 7.90 3.30
N THR A 7 9.18 8.68 4.18
CA THR A 7 9.82 9.81 4.84
C THR A 7 10.63 9.28 6.02
N ARG A 8 11.97 9.20 5.88
CA ARG A 8 12.86 8.61 6.92
C ARG A 8 13.12 9.59 8.08
N LYS A 9 12.89 9.14 9.32
CA LYS A 9 13.77 9.45 10.46
C LYS A 9 13.86 8.25 11.40
N VAL A 10 15.09 7.82 11.66
CA VAL A 10 15.46 6.63 12.44
C VAL A 10 15.14 6.86 13.92
N SER A 11 14.19 6.11 14.48
CA SER A 11 14.03 6.02 15.93
C SER A 11 14.78 4.80 16.45
N LYS A 12 15.85 5.04 17.22
CA LYS A 12 16.71 4.03 17.83
C LYS A 12 16.04 3.43 19.08
N ARG A 13 16.24 2.11 19.23
CA ARG A 13 16.20 1.26 20.44
C ARG A 13 14.90 0.49 20.75
N LEU A 14 15.01 -0.81 20.49
CA LEU A 14 14.56 -1.97 21.29
C LEU A 14 13.03 -2.11 21.48
N ASP A 15 12.51 -3.25 21.00
CA ASP A 15 11.10 -3.69 20.97
C ASP A 15 10.24 -3.20 19.77
N MET A 16 10.86 -3.18 18.58
CA MET A 16 10.58 -2.26 17.47
C MET A 16 9.39 -2.63 16.55
N LEU A 17 8.23 -3.04 17.07
CA LEU A 17 7.03 -3.07 16.21
C LEU A 17 6.40 -1.67 16.16
N SER A 18 6.44 -1.03 15.00
CA SER A 18 5.79 0.25 14.74
C SER A 18 4.29 0.12 14.93
N LYS A 19 3.72 0.91 15.85
CA LYS A 19 2.26 1.01 16.02
C LYS A 19 1.65 1.49 14.72
N THR A 20 0.85 0.63 14.12
CA THR A 20 0.35 0.77 12.75
C THR A 20 -1.17 0.84 12.74
N ILE A 21 -1.73 1.77 11.97
CA ILE A 21 -3.17 1.76 11.65
C ILE A 21 -3.37 1.41 10.18
N ILE A 22 -4.52 0.82 9.88
CA ILE A 22 -4.97 0.61 8.51
C ILE A 22 -5.98 1.71 8.15
N ILE A 23 -5.78 2.39 7.03
CA ILE A 23 -6.80 3.26 6.44
C ILE A 23 -7.61 2.41 5.47
N GLY A 24 -8.89 2.21 5.80
CA GLY A 24 -9.87 1.43 5.07
C GLY A 24 -10.40 0.24 5.85
N ILE A 25 -11.67 -0.10 5.58
CA ILE A 25 -12.34 -1.29 6.08
C ILE A 25 -12.89 -2.12 4.92
N GLY A 26 -12.56 -3.42 4.92
CA GLY A 26 -12.98 -4.31 3.84
C GLY A 26 -12.03 -5.48 3.66
N GLU A 27 -12.15 -6.15 2.53
CA GLU A 27 -11.39 -7.36 2.21
C GLU A 27 -9.87 -7.07 2.13
N SER A 28 -9.48 -5.96 1.49
CA SER A 28 -8.07 -5.56 1.38
C SER A 28 -7.48 -5.26 2.75
N ALA A 29 -8.20 -4.50 3.59
CA ALA A 29 -7.80 -4.23 4.97
C ALA A 29 -7.65 -5.53 5.78
N LYS A 30 -8.58 -6.48 5.60
CA LYS A 30 -8.56 -7.76 6.33
C LYS A 30 -7.36 -8.60 5.94
N ARG A 31 -7.06 -8.64 4.65
CA ARG A 31 -5.90 -9.33 4.11
C ARG A 31 -4.58 -8.76 4.63
N ILE A 32 -4.46 -7.43 4.71
CA ILE A 32 -3.30 -6.75 5.30
C ILE A 32 -3.16 -7.16 6.77
N GLU A 33 -4.25 -7.04 7.54
CA GLU A 33 -4.26 -7.38 8.96
C GLU A 33 -3.85 -8.84 9.21
N ASP A 34 -4.46 -9.78 8.49
CA ASP A 34 -4.18 -11.21 8.62
C ASP A 34 -2.76 -11.55 8.19
N SER A 35 -2.24 -10.89 7.14
CA SER A 35 -0.86 -11.10 6.68
C SER A 35 0.16 -10.64 7.72
N LEU A 36 -0.06 -9.47 8.34
CA LEU A 36 0.84 -8.93 9.36
C LEU A 36 0.74 -9.71 10.68
N LYS A 37 -0.45 -10.18 11.06
CA LYS A 37 -0.63 -11.07 12.21
C LYS A 37 0.11 -12.40 12.02
N LYS A 38 0.14 -12.94 10.80
CA LYS A 38 0.87 -14.17 10.45
C LYS A 38 2.38 -13.99 10.40
N HIS A 39 2.87 -12.78 10.15
CA HIS A 39 4.30 -12.46 10.00
C HIS A 39 4.70 -11.33 10.97
N PRO A 40 4.71 -11.57 12.29
CA PRO A 40 4.95 -10.53 13.29
C PRO A 40 6.39 -9.96 13.27
N PHE A 41 7.33 -10.62 12.57
CA PHE A 41 8.71 -10.17 12.43
C PHE A 41 8.90 -9.00 11.44
N GLU A 42 7.84 -8.59 10.73
CA GLU A 42 7.89 -7.52 9.72
C GLU A 42 7.93 -6.09 10.31
N GLY A 43 8.05 -5.93 11.63
CA GLY A 43 8.22 -4.60 12.23
C GLY A 43 6.93 -3.78 12.38
N TYR A 44 5.75 -4.33 12.08
CA TYR A 44 4.45 -3.63 12.20
C TYR A 44 3.51 -4.30 13.20
N ARG A 45 2.89 -3.50 14.08
CA ARG A 45 1.80 -3.94 14.96
C ARG A 45 0.53 -3.17 14.61
N VAL A 46 -0.42 -3.83 13.96
CA VAL A 46 -1.74 -3.24 13.67
C VAL A 46 -2.51 -3.06 14.97
N VAL A 47 -2.86 -1.81 15.30
CA VAL A 47 -3.61 -1.46 16.53
C VAL A 47 -5.07 -1.08 16.25
N GLY A 48 -5.44 -0.92 14.97
CA GLY A 48 -6.81 -0.67 14.56
C GLY A 48 -6.89 -0.07 13.16
N CYS A 49 -8.09 0.38 12.80
CA CYS A 49 -8.37 0.97 11.50
C CYS A 49 -9.05 2.34 11.62
N VAL A 50 -9.01 3.08 10.52
CA VAL A 50 -9.69 4.35 10.31
C VAL A 50 -10.30 4.32 8.92
N ASP A 51 -11.54 4.76 8.75
CA ASP A 51 -12.15 4.92 7.43
C ASP A 51 -13.19 6.04 7.42
N GLU A 52 -13.82 6.30 6.28
CA GLU A 52 -14.98 7.19 6.19
C GLU A 52 -16.13 6.68 7.05
N ARG A 53 -16.76 7.60 7.77
CA ARG A 53 -17.89 7.30 8.64
C ARG A 53 -19.03 6.56 7.91
N SER A 54 -19.32 6.98 6.68
CA SER A 54 -20.33 6.36 5.82
C SER A 54 -20.01 4.88 5.52
N ARG A 55 -18.75 4.55 5.24
CA ARG A 55 -18.30 3.18 4.95
C ARG A 55 -18.37 2.31 6.19
N VAL A 56 -17.87 2.81 7.33
CA VAL A 56 -17.92 2.12 8.63
C VAL A 56 -19.35 1.74 9.01
N PHE A 57 -20.32 2.65 8.83
CA PHE A 57 -21.72 2.37 9.17
C PHE A 57 -22.47 1.53 8.15
N LYS A 58 -22.07 1.61 6.87
CA LYS A 58 -22.69 0.84 5.78
C LYS A 58 -22.30 -0.64 5.87
N ASP A 59 -21.05 -0.93 6.21
CA ASP A 59 -20.54 -2.29 6.26
C ASP A 59 -20.37 -2.80 7.70
N LYS A 60 -21.51 -3.22 8.27
CA LYS A 60 -21.60 -3.72 9.66
C LYS A 60 -20.89 -5.05 9.87
N ASN A 61 -20.56 -5.79 8.81
CA ASN A 61 -19.87 -7.06 8.93
C ASN A 61 -18.36 -6.81 9.08
N TYR A 62 -17.75 -6.05 8.18
CA TYR A 62 -16.32 -5.74 8.30
C TYR A 62 -16.00 -4.86 9.50
N SER A 63 -16.85 -3.90 9.85
CA SER A 63 -16.62 -3.04 11.03
C SER A 63 -16.62 -3.80 12.37
N LYS A 64 -17.19 -5.02 12.44
CA LYS A 64 -17.06 -5.89 13.63
C LYS A 64 -15.70 -6.58 13.73
N ASP A 65 -15.03 -6.79 12.60
CA ASP A 65 -13.75 -7.49 12.53
C ASP A 65 -12.55 -6.59 12.81
N PHE A 66 -12.76 -5.26 12.85
CA PHE A 66 -11.72 -4.29 13.11
C PHE A 66 -12.00 -3.43 14.35
N ILE A 67 -10.93 -3.06 15.05
CA ILE A 67 -10.98 -2.01 16.07
C ILE A 67 -10.94 -0.66 15.35
N VAL A 68 -12.10 -0.01 15.23
CA VAL A 68 -12.19 1.34 14.64
C VAL A 68 -11.71 2.38 15.66
N LEU A 69 -10.56 2.99 15.41
CA LEU A 69 -9.96 3.99 16.31
C LEU A 69 -10.51 5.40 16.07
N GLY A 70 -11.15 5.61 14.93
CA GLY A 70 -11.75 6.88 14.52
C GLY A 70 -12.10 6.88 13.04
N PHE A 71 -12.22 8.08 12.48
CA PHE A 71 -12.62 8.32 11.10
C PHE A 71 -11.59 9.19 10.37
N LEU A 72 -11.67 9.24 9.04
CA LEU A 72 -10.75 10.06 8.25
C LEU A 72 -10.79 11.55 8.63
N ASP A 73 -11.88 12.05 9.20
CA ASP A 73 -12.02 13.47 9.59
C ASP A 73 -11.24 13.82 10.86
N ASN A 74 -11.00 12.86 11.75
CA ASN A 74 -10.19 13.05 12.96
C ASN A 74 -8.86 12.28 12.90
N LEU A 75 -8.37 11.95 11.69
CA LEU A 75 -7.17 11.15 11.47
C LEU A 75 -5.93 11.68 12.22
N ARG A 76 -5.68 13.00 12.20
CA ARG A 76 -4.54 13.62 12.90
C ARG A 76 -4.60 13.40 14.42
N GLU A 77 -5.79 13.50 14.99
CA GLU A 77 -6.05 13.28 16.43
C GLU A 77 -5.86 11.81 16.80
N VAL A 78 -6.36 10.90 15.96
CA VAL A 78 -6.16 9.44 16.12
C VAL A 78 -4.66 9.11 16.12
N ILE A 79 -3.90 9.68 15.17
CA ILE A 79 -2.45 9.44 15.06
C ILE A 79 -1.72 9.90 16.31
N SER A 80 -1.96 11.15 16.75
CA SER A 80 -1.26 11.73 17.89
C SER A 80 -1.62 11.05 19.21
N LYS A 81 -2.92 10.83 19.48
CA LYS A 81 -3.39 10.22 20.73
C LYS A 81 -2.90 8.78 20.91
N ASN A 82 -2.79 8.02 19.82
CA ASN A 82 -2.43 6.61 19.89
C ASN A 82 -0.92 6.36 19.71
N GLY A 83 -0.14 7.40 19.40
CA GLY A 83 1.29 7.29 19.13
C GLY A 83 1.58 6.42 17.90
N ILE A 84 0.80 6.65 16.83
CA ILE A 84 0.92 5.89 15.59
C ILE A 84 2.19 6.29 14.85
N GLN A 85 2.95 5.29 14.41
CA GLN A 85 4.23 5.46 13.72
C GLN A 85 4.15 5.08 12.25
N SER A 86 3.17 4.23 11.89
CA SER A 86 3.00 3.76 10.52
C SER A 86 1.54 3.65 10.14
N ILE A 87 1.27 3.84 8.85
CA ILE A 87 -0.07 3.84 8.28
C ILE A 87 -0.03 2.99 7.02
N ILE A 88 -0.94 2.03 6.90
CA ILE A 88 -1.11 1.22 5.69
C ILE A 88 -2.47 1.55 5.08
N ILE A 89 -2.49 1.93 3.81
CA ILE A 89 -3.71 2.33 3.12
C ILE A 89 -4.17 1.19 2.22
N SER A 90 -5.39 0.68 2.42
CA SER A 90 -5.99 -0.34 1.55
C SER A 90 -6.50 0.30 0.26
N GLY A 91 -5.56 0.65 -0.62
CA GLY A 91 -5.76 1.54 -1.77
C GLY A 91 -6.84 1.12 -2.79
N THR A 92 -7.34 -0.12 -2.76
CA THR A 92 -8.40 -0.58 -3.70
C THR A 92 -9.74 0.08 -3.51
N GLU A 93 -10.01 0.60 -2.31
CA GLU A 93 -11.32 1.13 -1.94
C GLU A 93 -11.43 2.65 -2.15
N TYR A 94 -10.31 3.32 -2.41
CA TYR A 94 -10.21 4.77 -2.52
C TYR A 94 -10.04 5.22 -3.97
N LYS A 95 -10.84 6.19 -4.38
CA LYS A 95 -10.64 6.92 -5.64
C LYS A 95 -9.40 7.82 -5.53
N TYR A 96 -8.89 8.24 -6.68
CA TYR A 96 -7.70 9.11 -6.75
C TYR A 96 -7.82 10.37 -5.88
N TYR A 97 -8.96 11.07 -5.90
CA TYR A 97 -9.15 12.28 -5.09
C TYR A 97 -9.18 11.96 -3.59
N GLU A 98 -9.84 10.86 -3.18
CA GLU A 98 -9.90 10.42 -1.78
C GLU A 98 -8.50 10.10 -1.27
N MET A 99 -7.66 9.49 -2.12
CA MET A 99 -6.26 9.26 -1.79
C MET A 99 -5.49 10.57 -1.62
N LEU A 100 -5.65 11.55 -2.51
CA LEU A 100 -4.99 12.84 -2.33
C LEU A 100 -5.41 13.55 -1.03
N GLU A 101 -6.70 13.49 -0.68
CA GLU A 101 -7.21 14.04 0.58
C GLU A 101 -6.62 13.36 1.81
N ILE A 102 -6.51 12.03 1.79
CA ILE A 102 -5.85 11.28 2.86
C ILE A 102 -4.38 11.70 2.99
N LEU A 103 -3.64 11.78 1.87
CA LEU A 103 -2.23 12.17 1.89
C LEU A 103 -2.03 13.60 2.41
N GLU A 104 -2.88 14.55 2.01
CA GLU A 104 -2.84 15.93 2.53
C GLU A 104 -3.15 15.97 4.05
N LYS A 105 -4.06 15.12 4.54
CA LYS A 105 -4.32 14.97 5.98
C LYS A 105 -3.12 14.39 6.74
N LEU A 106 -2.24 13.64 6.09
CA LEU A 106 -1.01 13.07 6.68
C LEU A 106 0.20 13.99 6.58
N LYS A 107 0.15 15.00 5.72
CA LYS A 107 1.25 15.94 5.51
C LYS A 107 1.69 16.63 6.80
N GLY A 108 3.00 16.66 7.01
CA GLY A 108 3.63 17.25 8.19
C GLY A 108 3.56 16.39 9.47
N LEU A 109 2.99 15.19 9.41
CA LEU A 109 3.06 14.21 10.49
C LEU A 109 4.32 13.35 10.35
N ASP A 110 4.92 12.99 11.48
CA ASP A 110 6.08 12.09 11.53
C ASP A 110 5.62 10.63 11.54
N VAL A 111 5.07 10.17 10.41
CA VAL A 111 4.56 8.81 10.22
C VAL A 111 5.05 8.21 8.91
N SER A 112 5.31 6.90 8.90
CA SER A 112 5.58 6.15 7.67
C SER A 112 4.27 5.77 6.99
N VAL A 113 4.17 5.94 5.67
CA VAL A 113 2.94 5.65 4.91
C VAL A 113 3.23 4.60 3.84
N LEU A 114 2.46 3.52 3.88
CA LEU A 114 2.51 2.41 2.94
C LEU A 114 1.17 2.31 2.23
N ILE A 115 1.19 2.01 0.94
CA ILE A 115 -0.03 1.81 0.15
C ILE A 115 -0.08 0.36 -0.33
N PHE A 116 -1.19 -0.31 -0.06
CA PHE A 116 -1.46 -1.64 -0.59
C PHE A 116 -1.93 -1.53 -2.05
N PRO A 117 -1.19 -2.09 -3.01
CA PRO A 117 -1.42 -1.88 -4.45
C PRO A 117 -2.60 -2.68 -5.03
N GLY A 118 -3.33 -3.45 -4.21
CA GLY A 118 -4.49 -4.23 -4.67
C GLY A 118 -4.14 -5.51 -5.44
N PHE A 119 -5.19 -6.23 -5.87
CA PHE A 119 -5.09 -7.60 -6.40
C PHE A 119 -4.42 -7.72 -7.79
N PHE A 120 -4.18 -6.62 -8.50
CA PHE A 120 -3.57 -6.64 -9.84
C PHE A 120 -2.09 -7.05 -9.84
N GLU A 121 -1.39 -7.02 -8.69
CA GLU A 121 0.03 -7.38 -8.62
C GLU A 121 0.31 -8.89 -8.57
N PHE A 122 -0.68 -9.74 -8.29
CA PHE A 122 -0.40 -11.18 -8.10
C PHE A 122 -0.26 -11.98 -9.41
N SER A 123 -0.74 -11.44 -10.55
CA SER A 123 -0.65 -12.12 -11.87
C SER A 123 0.48 -11.60 -12.76
N VAL A 124 1.13 -10.47 -12.43
CA VAL A 124 2.21 -9.90 -13.22
C VAL A 124 3.52 -10.13 -12.48
N LYS A 125 4.47 -10.86 -13.08
CA LYS A 125 5.84 -11.00 -12.54
C LYS A 125 6.33 -9.62 -12.09
N ARG A 126 6.74 -9.51 -10.82
CA ARG A 126 7.19 -8.29 -10.10
C ARG A 126 8.34 -7.50 -10.75
N THR A 127 8.75 -7.86 -11.97
CA THR A 127 9.94 -7.38 -12.70
C THR A 127 9.66 -6.30 -13.76
N ASN A 128 8.46 -5.74 -13.83
CA ASN A 128 8.03 -4.90 -14.97
C ASN A 128 7.78 -3.41 -14.64
N MET A 129 8.19 -2.93 -13.47
CA MET A 129 8.15 -1.50 -13.16
C MET A 129 9.39 -0.82 -13.75
N ARG A 130 9.20 0.28 -14.46
CA ARG A 130 10.28 1.02 -15.13
C ARG A 130 10.01 2.51 -15.11
N GLU A 131 11.05 3.27 -14.84
CA GLU A 131 11.01 4.73 -14.82
C GLU A 131 11.19 5.26 -16.25
N VAL A 132 10.29 6.13 -16.70
CA VAL A 132 10.37 6.82 -17.99
C VAL A 132 10.12 8.29 -17.75
N ALA A 133 11.13 9.13 -17.99
CA ALA A 133 11.08 10.58 -17.75
C ALA A 133 10.65 10.96 -16.31
N GLY A 134 11.14 10.22 -15.30
CA GLY A 134 10.77 10.44 -13.90
C GLY A 134 9.40 9.89 -13.50
N ILE A 135 8.68 9.26 -14.43
CA ILE A 135 7.36 8.67 -14.19
C ILE A 135 7.52 7.16 -13.96
N PRO A 136 7.09 6.62 -12.81
CA PRO A 136 7.06 5.18 -12.60
C PRO A 136 5.94 4.54 -13.43
N LEU A 137 6.29 3.70 -14.41
CA LEU A 137 5.35 2.99 -15.27
C LEU A 137 5.34 1.48 -14.97
N MET A 138 4.15 0.88 -14.98
CA MET A 138 3.97 -0.57 -14.85
C MET A 138 3.73 -1.21 -16.22
N GLN A 139 4.63 -2.10 -16.67
CA GLN A 139 4.45 -2.86 -17.92
C GLN A 139 3.63 -4.15 -17.70
N ILE A 140 2.43 -4.20 -18.28
CA ILE A 140 1.50 -5.34 -18.13
C ILE A 140 1.82 -6.48 -19.12
N ALA A 141 2.43 -6.18 -20.28
CA ALA A 141 2.88 -7.20 -21.25
C ALA A 141 4.11 -6.72 -22.06
N LYS A 142 4.99 -7.66 -22.42
CA LYS A 142 6.16 -7.41 -23.30
C LYS A 142 5.81 -7.82 -24.73
N LYS A 143 5.82 -6.87 -25.67
CA LYS A 143 5.77 -7.16 -27.10
C LYS A 143 7.12 -7.76 -27.50
N LEU A 144 7.16 -9.05 -27.82
CA LEU A 144 8.35 -9.66 -28.42
C LEU A 144 8.42 -9.21 -29.88
N LEU A 145 9.40 -8.38 -30.21
CA LEU A 145 9.76 -8.11 -31.60
C LEU A 145 10.49 -9.36 -32.13
N LYS A 146 9.85 -10.10 -33.04
CA LYS A 146 10.51 -11.17 -33.79
C LYS A 146 11.49 -10.54 -34.79
N ASN A 147 12.78 -10.54 -34.49
CA ASN A 147 13.80 -10.31 -35.50
C ASN A 147 13.86 -11.54 -36.42
N ARG A 148 13.37 -11.42 -37.66
CA ARG A 148 13.70 -12.38 -38.73
C ARG A 148 15.15 -12.12 -39.13
N LEU A 149 16.06 -13.00 -38.72
CA LEU A 149 17.40 -13.09 -39.31
C LEU A 149 17.22 -13.54 -40.76
N ILE A 150 17.48 -12.64 -41.71
CA ILE A 150 17.69 -13.00 -43.12
C ILE A 150 19.10 -13.60 -43.17
N CYS A 151 19.18 -14.93 -43.16
CA CYS A 151 20.44 -15.63 -43.38
C CYS A 151 20.69 -15.67 -44.89
N SER A 152 21.69 -14.94 -45.38
CA SER A 152 22.11 -14.99 -46.78
C SER A 152 22.77 -16.34 -47.06
N ARG A 153 22.20 -17.11 -47.99
CA ARG A 153 22.85 -18.29 -48.58
C ARG A 153 23.95 -17.81 -49.52
N ARG A 154 25.22 -17.95 -49.11
CA ARG A 154 26.33 -18.19 -50.05
C ARG A 154 26.34 -19.69 -50.35
N ASN A 155 25.90 -20.06 -51.54
CA ASN A 155 26.15 -21.39 -52.08
C ASN A 155 27.56 -21.37 -52.71
N ASN A 156 28.47 -22.17 -52.17
CA ASN A 156 29.61 -22.68 -52.91
C ASN A 156 29.14 -23.92 -53.67
N LEU A 157 29.18 -23.85 -55.00
CA LEU A 157 29.50 -24.95 -55.92
C LEU A 157 30.23 -24.33 -57.11
#